data_AF-S8CJW4-F1
#
_entry.id   AF-S8CJW4-F1
#
_cell.length_a   1.000
_cell.length_b   1.000
_cell.length_c   1.000
_cell.angle_alpha   90.00
_cell.angle_beta   90.00
_cell.angle_gamma   90.00
#
_symmetry.space_group_name_H-M   'P 1'
#
loop_
_entity.id
_entity.type
_entity.pdbx_description
1 polymer ?
#
loop_
_entity_poly.entity_id
_entity_poly.type
_entity_poly.pdbx_seq_one_letter_code
_entity_poly.pdbx_strand_id
1 'polypeptide(L)'
;SLPLAYDKERRKWILIRELPEGTYEYKYIVDGKWLCNSNEPMTAPNKDGHVNNYVKVADGDPNSRVSEIRRKLSCDDPILSSNERFLIRQFLEGGGGGSH
;
A
#
# COMPACT_ATOMS: atom_id res chain seq x y z
N SER A 1 -0.36 16.49 7.03
CA SER A 1 -0.83 16.16 5.68
C SER A 1 0.24 16.52 4.67
N LEU A 2 0.27 15.87 3.51
CA LEU A 2 1.17 16.24 2.42
C LEU A 2 0.47 17.26 1.52
N PRO A 3 1.09 18.40 1.19
CA PRO A 3 0.49 19.38 0.28
C PRO A 3 0.49 18.84 -1.15
N LEU A 4 -0.59 19.12 -1.89
CA LEU A 4 -0.68 18.86 -3.32
C LEU A 4 -0.23 20.11 -4.10
N ALA A 5 0.40 19.91 -5.25
CA ALA A 5 0.73 20.98 -6.18
C ALA A 5 -0.46 21.24 -7.11
N TYR A 6 -0.84 22.50 -7.31
CA TYR A 6 -1.88 22.86 -8.27
C TYR A 6 -1.28 23.02 -9.68
N ASP A 7 -1.66 22.11 -10.57
CA ASP A 7 -1.42 22.22 -12.01
C ASP A 7 -2.50 23.10 -12.64
N LYS A 8 -2.11 24.31 -13.03
CA LYS A 8 -3.02 25.32 -13.59
C LYS A 8 -3.56 24.94 -14.97
N GLU A 9 -2.76 24.28 -15.80
CA GLU A 9 -3.13 23.93 -17.17
C GLU A 9 -4.17 22.81 -17.17
N ARG A 10 -3.92 21.78 -16.34
CA ARG A 10 -4.84 20.65 -16.19
C ARG A 10 -5.98 20.93 -15.23
N ARG A 11 -5.92 22.04 -14.48
CA ARG A 11 -6.85 22.42 -13.42
C ARG A 11 -7.01 21.31 -12.38
N LYS A 12 -5.90 20.74 -11.93
CA LYS A 12 -5.85 19.58 -11.02
C LYS A 12 -4.86 19.79 -9.89
N TRP A 13 -5.15 19.17 -8.75
CA TRP A 13 -4.21 19.01 -7.64
C TRP A 13 -3.45 17.70 -7.81
N ILE A 14 -2.13 17.72 -7.75
CA ILE A 14 -1.26 16.60 -8.07
C ILE A 14 -0.26 16.35 -6.92
N LEU A 15 -0.07 15.07 -6.59
CA LEU A 15 1.02 14.58 -5.75
C LEU A 15 1.69 13.42 -6.46
N ILE A 16 3.02 13.50 -6.62
CA ILE A 16 3.83 12.43 -7.22
C ILE A 16 4.68 11.82 -6.11
N ARG A 17 4.61 10.49 -5.97
CA ARG A 17 5.38 9.71 -4.99
C ARG A 17 5.74 8.35 -5.56
N GLU A 18 6.98 7.96 -5.30
CA GLU A 18 7.42 6.57 -5.44
C GLU A 18 6.89 5.79 -4.24
N LEU A 19 6.15 4.72 -4.51
CA LEU A 19 5.58 3.84 -3.50
C LEU A 19 6.05 2.41 -3.77
N PRO A 20 6.52 1.68 -2.76
CA PRO A 20 6.71 0.24 -2.87
C PRO A 20 5.41 -0.48 -3.23
N GLU A 21 5.51 -1.75 -3.61
CA GLU A 21 4.34 -2.58 -3.83
C GLU A 21 3.49 -2.70 -2.56
N GLY A 22 2.19 -2.48 -2.69
CA GLY A 22 1.26 -2.49 -1.57
C GLY A 22 -0.10 -1.86 -1.89
N THR A 23 -0.99 -1.91 -0.91
CA THR A 23 -2.26 -1.16 -0.93
C THR A 23 -2.13 -0.02 0.07
N TYR A 24 -2.38 1.21 -0.39
CA TYR A 24 -2.24 2.42 0.39
C TYR A 24 -3.58 3.14 0.45
N GLU A 25 -4.11 3.30 1.65
CA GLU A 25 -5.31 4.10 1.88
C GLU A 25 -4.94 5.57 2.08
N TYR A 26 -5.77 6.47 1.54
CA TYR A 26 -5.60 7.91 1.67
C TYR A 26 -6.93 8.64 1.71
N LYS A 27 -6.88 9.90 2.12
CA LYS A 27 -8.02 10.80 2.17
C LYS A 27 -7.55 12.23 1.93
N TYR A 28 -8.38 13.03 1.28
CA TYR A 28 -8.07 14.43 1.01
C TYR A 28 -8.49 15.31 2.18
N ILE A 29 -7.72 16.38 2.40
CA ILE A 29 -8.15 17.50 3.24
C ILE A 29 -8.37 18.70 2.33
N VAL A 30 -9.62 19.07 2.11
CA VAL A 30 -10.01 20.24 1.32
C VAL A 30 -10.68 21.24 2.25
N ASP A 31 -10.13 22.44 2.36
CA ASP A 31 -10.62 23.50 3.24
C ASP A 31 -10.84 23.03 4.69
N GLY A 32 -9.90 22.22 5.20
CA GLY A 32 -9.93 21.66 6.55
C GLY A 32 -10.87 20.47 6.75
N LYS A 33 -11.57 20.01 5.70
CA LYS A 33 -12.51 18.88 5.78
C LYS A 33 -11.93 17.62 5.14
N TRP A 34 -12.10 16.49 5.81
CA TRP A 34 -11.71 15.18 5.32
C TRP A 34 -12.71 14.66 4.29
N LEU A 35 -12.25 14.41 3.06
CA LEU A 35 -13.09 14.00 1.93
C LEU A 35 -12.47 12.83 1.17
N CYS A 36 -13.34 11.98 0.62
CA CYS A 36 -12.97 10.97 -0.36
C CYS A 36 -13.40 11.43 -1.76
N ASN A 37 -12.61 11.12 -2.77
CA ASN A 37 -12.98 11.27 -4.17
C ASN A 37 -13.84 10.07 -4.60
N SER A 38 -15.12 10.31 -4.91
CA SER A 38 -16.06 9.25 -5.33
C SER A 38 -15.75 8.64 -6.70
N ASN A 39 -14.85 9.26 -7.48
CA ASN A 39 -14.43 8.77 -8.79
C ASN A 39 -13.16 7.90 -8.73
N GLU A 40 -12.61 7.69 -7.54
CA GLU A 40 -11.44 6.84 -7.30
C GLU A 40 -11.83 5.63 -6.46
N PRO A 41 -11.05 4.54 -6.49
CA PRO A 41 -11.32 3.38 -5.65
C PRO A 41 -11.46 3.77 -4.17
N MET A 42 -12.47 3.22 -3.51
CA MET A 42 -12.76 3.47 -2.10
C MET A 42 -12.87 2.16 -1.33
N THR A 43 -12.43 2.19 -0.07
CA THR A 43 -12.56 1.05 0.83
C THR A 43 -14.04 0.78 1.16
N ALA A 44 -14.32 -0.44 1.59
CA ALA A 44 -15.53 -0.66 2.36
C ALA A 44 -15.47 0.14 3.68
N PRO A 45 -16.61 0.56 4.24
CA PRO A 45 -16.64 1.17 5.56
C PRO A 45 -15.96 0.26 6.59
N ASN A 46 -15.06 0.81 7.39
CA ASN A 46 -14.47 0.08 8.50
C ASN A 46 -15.50 -0.10 9.64
N LYS A 47 -15.10 -0.69 10.77
CA LYS A 47 -16.00 -0.93 11.91
C LYS A 47 -16.65 0.35 12.48
N ASP A 48 -16.01 1.50 12.29
CA ASP A 48 -16.49 2.81 12.72
C ASP A 48 -17.26 3.55 11.61
N GLY A 49 -17.50 2.89 10.46
CA GLY A 49 -18.17 3.47 9.31
C GLY A 49 -17.29 4.40 8.46
N HIS A 50 -16.00 4.52 8.76
CA HIS A 50 -15.08 5.37 7.99
C HIS A 50 -14.71 4.71 6.67
N VAL A 51 -14.75 5.52 5.61
CA VAL A 51 -14.32 5.18 4.25
C VAL A 51 -13.12 6.05 3.87
N ASN A 52 -12.20 5.44 3.12
CA ASN A 52 -11.01 6.07 2.53
C ASN A 52 -10.98 5.81 1.02
N ASN A 53 -10.22 6.60 0.28
CA ASN A 53 -9.75 6.17 -1.03
C ASN A 53 -8.57 5.21 -0.87
N TYR A 54 -8.24 4.45 -1.89
CA TYR A 54 -7.02 3.65 -1.90
C TYR A 54 -6.39 3.54 -3.28
N VAL A 55 -5.08 3.32 -3.30
CA VAL A 55 -4.31 2.96 -4.49
C VAL A 55 -3.63 1.63 -4.26
N LYS A 56 -3.65 0.77 -5.28
CA LYS A 56 -2.91 -0.50 -5.29
C LYS A 56 -1.72 -0.36 -6.23
N VAL A 57 -0.53 -0.48 -5.66
CA VAL A 57 0.74 -0.50 -6.38
C VAL A 57 1.14 -1.96 -6.53
N ALA A 58 1.18 -2.45 -7.77
CA ALA A 58 1.62 -3.81 -8.10
C ALA A 58 3.01 -3.75 -8.76
N ASP A 59 3.77 -4.84 -8.66
CA ASP A 59 4.94 -5.05 -9.51
C ASP A 59 4.52 -5.02 -10.99
N GLY A 60 5.41 -4.54 -11.87
CA GLY A 60 5.16 -4.45 -13.30
C GLY A 60 4.94 -5.82 -13.97
N ASP A 61 5.39 -6.89 -13.32
CA ASP A 61 5.12 -8.27 -13.71
C ASP A 61 4.32 -9.02 -12.61
N PRO A 62 2.99 -9.20 -12.80
CA PRO A 62 2.16 -9.92 -11.84
C PRO A 62 2.46 -11.43 -11.78
N ASN A 63 3.24 -11.96 -12.73
CA ASN A 63 3.70 -13.35 -12.75
C ASN A 63 5.13 -13.51 -12.23
N SER A 64 5.73 -12.43 -11.71
CA SER A 64 7.05 -12.52 -11.09
C SER A 64 6.98 -13.43 -9.85
N ARG A 65 8.08 -14.16 -9.58
CA ARG A 65 8.18 -15.00 -8.37
C ARG A 65 7.96 -14.18 -7.09
N VAL A 66 8.33 -12.90 -7.11
CA VAL A 66 8.15 -11.96 -5.99
C VAL A 66 6.65 -11.66 -5.78
N SER A 67 5.93 -11.32 -6.85
CA SER A 67 4.47 -11.12 -6.84
C SER A 67 3.73 -12.36 -6.32
N GLU A 68 4.17 -13.57 -6.74
CA GLU A 68 3.58 -14.82 -6.27
C GLU A 68 3.82 -15.06 -4.77
N ILE A 69 5.06 -14.87 -4.29
CA ILE A 69 5.41 -15.01 -2.88
C ILE A 69 4.65 -13.99 -2.02
N ARG A 70 4.59 -12.72 -2.45
CA ARG A 70 3.86 -11.68 -1.72
C ARG A 70 2.37 -12.00 -1.64
N ARG A 71 1.77 -12.47 -2.74
CA ARG A 71 0.36 -12.91 -2.73
C ARG A 71 0.14 -14.04 -1.73
N LYS A 72 1.02 -15.04 -1.72
CA LYS A 72 0.96 -16.15 -0.75
C LYS A 72 1.03 -15.61 0.69
N LEU A 73 1.96 -14.71 0.98
CA LEU A 73 2.17 -14.13 2.32
C LEU A 73 1.08 -13.15 2.78
N SER A 74 0.29 -12.59 1.85
CA SER A 74 -0.75 -11.61 2.17
C SER A 74 -2.09 -12.24 2.56
N CYS A 75 -2.21 -13.57 2.50
CA CYS A 75 -3.41 -14.29 2.95
C CYS A 75 -3.41 -14.45 4.48
N ASP A 76 -4.59 -14.55 5.08
CA ASP A 76 -4.75 -14.65 6.55
C ASP A 76 -4.02 -15.86 7.16
N ASP A 77 -3.85 -16.95 6.40
CA ASP A 77 -3.09 -18.14 6.80
C ASP A 77 -2.23 -18.65 5.62
N PRO A 78 -1.02 -18.12 5.42
CA PRO A 78 -0.17 -18.51 4.30
C PRO A 78 0.40 -19.92 4.52
N ILE A 79 0.08 -20.86 3.62
CA ILE A 79 0.70 -22.19 3.64
C ILE A 79 2.11 -22.09 3.05
N LEU A 80 3.10 -22.08 3.95
CA LEU A 80 4.53 -22.01 3.61
C LEU A 80 5.19 -23.38 3.72
N SER A 81 6.00 -23.74 2.72
CA SER A 81 6.87 -24.91 2.73
C SER A 81 7.96 -24.81 3.81
N SER A 82 8.55 -25.94 4.18
CA SER A 82 9.66 -25.98 5.14
C SER A 82 10.85 -25.09 4.72
N ASN A 83 11.14 -25.00 3.42
CA ASN A 83 12.20 -24.14 2.89
C ASN A 83 11.86 -22.65 3.01
N GLU A 84 10.64 -22.24 2.68
CA GLU A 84 10.22 -20.84 2.82
C GLU A 84 10.25 -20.40 4.29
N ARG A 85 9.80 -21.28 5.20
CA ARG A 85 9.90 -21.03 6.66
C ARG A 85 11.34 -20.92 7.12
N PHE A 86 12.25 -21.76 6.60
CA PHE A 86 13.67 -21.69 6.92
C PHE A 86 14.30 -20.37 6.48
N LEU A 87 14.03 -19.92 5.25
CA LEU A 87 14.55 -18.65 4.72
C LEU A 87 14.03 -17.44 5.51
N ILE A 88 12.74 -17.43 5.86
CA ILE A 88 12.17 -16.35 6.68
C ILE A 88 12.83 -16.30 8.06
N ARG A 89 13.05 -17.45 8.71
CA ARG A 89 13.75 -17.51 10.01
C ARG A 89 15.19 -16.99 9.90
N GLN A 90 15.93 -17.41 8.88
CA GLN A 90 17.30 -16.93 8.66
C GLN A 90 17.35 -15.41 8.47
N PHE A 91 16.38 -14.82 7.75
CA PHE A 91 16.28 -13.38 7.59
C PHE A 91 16.00 -12.66 8.93
N LEU A 92 15.04 -13.17 9.72
CA LEU A 92 14.68 -12.58 11.01
C LEU A 92 15.81 -12.70 12.04
N GLU A 93 16.51 -13.84 12.08
CA GLU A 93 17.63 -14.09 12.99
C GLU A 93 18.89 -13.30 12.57
N GLY A 94 19.10 -13.11 11.27
CA GLY A 94 20.20 -12.31 10.73
C GLY A 94 19.97 -10.79 10.81
N GLY A 95 18.73 -10.33 10.94
CA GLY A 95 18.34 -8.92 10.98
C GLY A 95 18.32 -8.27 12.37
N GLY A 96 18.64 -9.01 13.43
CA GLY A 96 18.66 -8.52 14.82
C GLY A 96 19.81 -7.55 15.17
N GLY A 97 20.62 -7.13 14.20
CA GLY A 97 21.73 -6.19 14.38
C GLY A 97 21.66 -5.03 13.39
N GLY A 98 20.75 -4.09 13.62
CA GLY A 98 20.57 -2.95 12.72
C GLY A 98 19.78 -1.80 13.34
N SER A 99 20.17 -1.37 14.53
CA SER A 99 19.94 0.03 14.94
C SER A 99 20.93 0.89 14.17
N HIS A 100 20.44 1.73 13.24
CA HIS A 100 20.82 3.13 13.05
C HIS A 100 20.00 3.78 11.93
#